data_AF-A0A9W4U156-F1
#
_entry.id   AF-A0A9W4U156-F1
#
_cell.length_a   1.000
_cell.length_b   1.000
_cell.length_c   1.000
_cell.angle_alpha   90.00
_cell.angle_beta   90.00
_cell.angle_gamma   90.00
#
_symmetry.space_group_name_H-M   'P 1'
#
loop_
_entity.id
_entity.type
_entity.pdbx_description
1 polymer ?
#
loop_
_entity_poly.entity_id
_entity_poly.type
_entity_poly.pdbx_seq_one_letter_code
_entity_poly.pdbx_strand_id
1 'polypeptide(L)'
;MDTNKIELTEQQFITIFDELFKSFINKLNIHLPSTSSKEVDIFKFKVYQNLQKYIFDLFEELKKCISIQGKDIDEILISELFKLYERVEEFNLVKNKELRELLQTYENEIKELTTLRKNLPNEARVKYKHMNDDIMKKINDELKEIDQEDDDNDDNDDDDDEFSEIDDVEVYSNEFKDESERFNKYKDTIMQTNKNLTSLKADMVKCEEHLEILEYLNKR
;
A
#
# COMPACT_ATOMS: atom_id res chain seq x y z
N MET A 1 -67.90 8.43 11.45
CA MET A 1 -67.47 8.24 12.85
C MET A 1 -66.30 7.29 12.80
N ASP A 2 -65.15 7.76 12.33
CA ASP A 2 -63.93 6.95 12.22
C ASP A 2 -63.11 7.10 13.51
N THR A 3 -63.66 6.53 14.59
CA THR A 3 -63.16 6.67 15.96
C THR A 3 -61.99 5.73 16.29
N ASN A 4 -61.05 5.55 15.36
CA ASN A 4 -59.84 4.76 15.60
C ASN A 4 -58.53 5.45 15.14
N LYS A 5 -58.58 6.70 14.67
CA LYS A 5 -57.37 7.44 14.33
C LYS A 5 -56.78 8.09 15.58
N ILE A 6 -55.49 7.85 15.83
CA ILE A 6 -54.73 8.43 16.93
C ILE A 6 -54.39 9.87 16.54
N GLU A 7 -54.89 10.84 17.30
CA GLU A 7 -54.51 12.24 17.13
C GLU A 7 -53.16 12.50 17.79
N LEU A 8 -52.18 12.94 16.99
CA LEU A 8 -50.85 13.32 17.46
C LEU A 8 -50.52 14.75 17.03
N THR A 9 -49.67 15.41 17.81
CA THR A 9 -48.98 16.62 17.35
C THR A 9 -47.75 16.21 16.55
N GLU A 10 -47.34 17.01 15.56
CA GLU A 10 -46.11 16.78 14.78
C GLU A 10 -44.89 16.53 15.69
N GLN A 11 -44.73 17.33 16.76
CA GLN A 11 -43.68 17.16 17.75
C GLN A 11 -43.75 15.82 18.49
N GLN A 12 -44.96 15.32 18.80
CA GLN A 12 -45.15 14.04 19.48
C GLN A 12 -44.81 12.87 18.56
N PHE A 13 -45.23 12.95 17.30
CA PHE A 13 -44.91 11.94 16.30
C PHE A 13 -43.38 11.81 16.10
N ILE A 14 -42.69 12.95 15.99
CA ILE A 14 -41.22 12.99 15.89
C ILE A 14 -40.56 12.43 17.15
N THR A 15 -41.04 12.81 18.34
CA THR A 15 -40.47 12.34 19.60
C THR A 15 -40.60 10.83 19.76
N ILE A 16 -41.76 10.26 19.40
CA ILE A 16 -41.98 8.80 19.43
C ILE A 16 -41.03 8.09 18.47
N PHE A 17 -40.86 8.62 17.26
CA PHE A 17 -39.91 8.07 16.30
C PHE A 17 -38.47 8.11 16.84
N ASP A 18 -38.05 9.26 17.38
CA ASP A 18 -36.72 9.45 17.95
C ASP A 18 -36.42 8.51 19.12
N GLU A 19 -37.39 8.35 20.03
CA GLU A 19 -37.24 7.44 21.18
C GLU A 19 -37.17 5.99 20.73
N LEU A 20 -38.01 5.59 19.77
CA LEU A 20 -37.99 4.24 19.20
C LEU A 20 -36.65 3.98 18.51
N PHE A 21 -36.20 4.91 17.68
CA PHE A 21 -34.92 4.82 16.96
C PHE A 21 -33.73 4.73 17.92
N LYS A 22 -33.70 5.58 18.96
CA LYS A 22 -32.66 5.54 20.02
C LYS A 22 -32.68 4.20 20.76
N SER A 23 -33.86 3.67 21.08
CA SER A 23 -33.99 2.37 21.75
C SER A 23 -33.43 1.24 20.89
N PHE A 24 -33.73 1.23 19.58
CA PHE A 24 -33.19 0.27 18.63
C PHE A 24 -31.67 0.39 18.49
N ILE A 25 -31.13 1.60 18.40
CA ILE A 25 -29.68 1.84 18.33
C ILE A 25 -29.00 1.37 19.62
N ASN A 26 -29.56 1.68 20.79
CA ASN A 26 -29.01 1.25 22.06
C ASN A 26 -28.99 -0.28 22.16
N LYS A 27 -30.08 -0.94 21.75
CA LYS A 27 -30.14 -2.41 21.70
C LYS A 27 -29.14 -2.99 20.70
N LEU A 28 -28.99 -2.36 19.53
CA LEU A 28 -27.98 -2.74 18.55
C LEU A 28 -26.56 -2.62 19.13
N ASN A 29 -26.26 -1.52 19.83
CA ASN A 29 -24.96 -1.29 20.45
C ASN A 29 -24.64 -2.26 21.59
N ILE A 30 -25.66 -2.80 22.28
CA ILE A 30 -25.47 -3.85 23.29
C ILE A 30 -25.10 -5.18 22.63
N HIS A 31 -25.78 -5.55 21.53
CA HIS A 31 -25.56 -6.85 20.86
C HIS A 31 -24.38 -6.85 19.89
N LEU A 32 -24.05 -5.68 19.34
CA LEU A 32 -22.91 -5.43 18.46
C LEU A 32 -22.13 -4.25 19.06
N PRO A 33 -21.38 -4.48 20.17
CA PRO A 33 -20.50 -3.46 20.72
C PRO A 33 -19.52 -3.02 19.62
N SER A 34 -19.30 -1.71 19.46
CA SER A 34 -18.34 -1.22 18.48
C SER A 34 -16.95 -1.75 18.87
N THR A 35 -16.52 -2.82 18.21
CA THR A 35 -15.20 -3.41 18.40
C THR A 35 -14.18 -2.44 17.83
N SER A 36 -13.52 -1.70 18.72
CA SER A 36 -12.46 -0.72 18.42
C SER A 36 -12.85 0.42 17.47
N SER A 37 -12.55 1.64 17.91
CA SER A 37 -12.81 2.92 17.24
C SER A 37 -12.14 3.13 15.86
N LYS A 38 -11.53 2.09 15.28
CA LYS A 38 -10.72 2.18 14.05
C LYS A 38 -11.33 1.48 12.84
N GLU A 39 -12.30 0.59 13.00
CA GLU A 39 -12.94 -0.10 11.88
C GLU A 39 -14.46 0.14 11.88
N VAL A 40 -14.95 0.68 10.77
CA VAL A 40 -16.39 0.76 10.51
C VAL A 40 -16.85 -0.67 10.23
N ASP A 41 -17.44 -1.32 11.23
CA ASP A 41 -18.01 -2.66 11.06
C ASP A 41 -19.13 -2.63 10.00
N ILE A 42 -18.81 -3.18 8.83
CA ILE A 42 -19.70 -3.24 7.66
C ILE A 42 -21.00 -3.98 8.00
N PHE A 43 -20.94 -4.99 8.86
CA PHE A 43 -22.14 -5.74 9.28
C PHE A 43 -23.01 -4.90 10.18
N LYS A 44 -22.42 -4.23 11.17
CA LYS A 44 -23.15 -3.30 12.04
C LYS A 44 -23.80 -2.18 11.24
N PHE A 45 -23.10 -1.62 10.25
CA PHE A 45 -23.66 -0.59 9.37
C PHE A 45 -24.83 -1.12 8.53
N LYS A 46 -24.71 -2.32 7.96
CA LYS A 46 -25.80 -2.94 7.20
C LYS A 46 -27.03 -3.24 8.06
N VAL A 47 -26.81 -3.70 9.31
CA VAL A 47 -27.90 -3.93 10.27
C VAL A 47 -28.55 -2.59 10.65
N TYR A 48 -27.76 -1.54 10.86
CA TYR A 48 -28.27 -0.19 11.10
C TYR A 48 -29.15 0.31 9.94
N GLN A 49 -28.70 0.18 8.69
CA GLN A 49 -29.50 0.56 7.52
C GLN A 49 -30.81 -0.24 7.41
N ASN A 50 -30.76 -1.55 7.68
CA ASN A 50 -31.96 -2.39 7.67
C ASN A 50 -32.94 -1.98 8.79
N LEU A 51 -32.45 -1.66 9.98
CA LEU A 51 -33.27 -1.17 11.09
C LEU A 51 -33.90 0.17 10.77
N GLN A 52 -33.13 1.09 10.19
CA GLN A 52 -33.64 2.39 9.75
C GLN A 52 -34.78 2.20 8.74
N LYS A 53 -34.56 1.38 7.71
CA LYS A 53 -35.59 1.06 6.72
C LYS A 53 -36.83 0.43 7.35
N TYR A 54 -36.65 -0.54 8.25
CA TYR A 54 -37.75 -1.21 8.94
C TYR A 54 -38.61 -0.22 9.76
N ILE A 55 -37.96 0.72 10.46
CA ILE A 55 -38.68 1.74 11.24
C ILE A 55 -39.45 2.68 10.30
N PHE A 56 -38.86 3.09 9.17
CA PHE A 56 -39.59 3.87 8.17
C PHE A 56 -40.80 3.12 7.60
N ASP A 57 -40.63 1.85 7.23
CA ASP A 57 -41.71 1.02 6.70
C ASP A 57 -42.85 0.86 7.73
N LEU A 58 -42.51 0.62 9.00
CA LEU A 58 -43.47 0.50 10.09
C LEU A 58 -44.27 1.79 10.31
N PHE A 59 -43.61 2.94 10.26
CA PHE A 59 -44.30 4.22 10.36
C PHE A 59 -45.19 4.49 9.14
N GLU A 60 -44.77 4.08 7.94
CA GLU A 60 -45.58 4.21 6.71
C GLU A 60 -46.85 3.37 6.79
N GLU A 61 -46.79 2.20 7.43
CA GLU A 61 -47.96 1.41 7.74
C GLU A 61 -48.86 2.07 8.81
N LEU A 62 -48.26 2.63 9.86
CA LEU A 62 -48.99 3.29 10.96
C LEU A 62 -49.68 4.59 10.56
N LYS A 63 -49.21 5.23 9.49
CA LYS A 63 -49.78 6.46 8.91
C LYS A 63 -51.29 6.43 8.75
N LYS A 64 -51.83 5.28 8.32
CA LYS A 64 -53.28 5.05 8.09
C LYS A 64 -54.12 5.15 9.36
N CYS A 65 -53.47 5.02 10.51
CA CYS A 65 -54.09 5.04 11.83
C CYS A 65 -53.79 6.33 12.61
N ILE A 66 -53.08 7.31 12.03
CA ILE A 66 -52.64 8.52 12.72
C ILE A 66 -53.16 9.76 12.00
N SER A 67 -53.64 10.74 12.77
CA SER A 67 -53.99 12.08 12.30
C SER A 67 -53.09 13.10 13.01
N ILE A 68 -52.46 14.01 12.26
CA ILE A 68 -51.65 15.08 12.84
C ILE A 68 -52.46 16.38 12.83
N GLN A 69 -52.71 16.94 14.02
CA GLN A 69 -53.48 18.18 14.19
C GLN A 69 -54.83 18.18 13.44
N GLY A 70 -55.52 17.04 13.42
CA GLY A 70 -56.81 16.88 12.74
C GLY A 70 -56.72 16.75 11.22
N LYS A 71 -55.51 16.68 10.65
CA LYS A 71 -55.28 16.37 9.23
C LYS A 71 -54.84 14.93 9.07
N ASP A 72 -55.49 14.26 8.12
CA ASP A 72 -55.07 12.96 7.67
C ASP A 72 -53.72 13.07 6.95
N ILE A 73 -52.82 12.17 7.30
CA ILE A 73 -51.44 12.23 6.80
C ILE A 73 -51.29 11.29 5.60
N ASP A 74 -52.31 10.48 5.26
CA ASP A 74 -52.31 9.40 4.26
C ASP A 74 -51.60 9.72 2.93
N GLU A 75 -51.60 10.98 2.50
CA GLU A 75 -50.96 11.45 1.26
C GLU A 75 -49.52 11.94 1.42
N ILE A 76 -49.06 12.27 2.64
CA ILE A 76 -47.73 12.86 2.89
C ILE A 76 -46.71 11.75 3.13
N LEU A 77 -45.64 11.67 2.33
CA LEU A 77 -44.60 10.68 2.58
C LEU A 77 -43.97 10.92 3.95
N ILE A 78 -43.76 9.87 4.72
CA ILE A 78 -43.16 9.98 6.05
C ILE A 78 -41.74 10.53 5.97
N SER A 79 -41.02 10.19 4.89
CA SER A 79 -39.75 10.82 4.56
C SER A 79 -39.83 12.34 4.44
N GLU A 80 -40.96 12.93 4.02
CA GLU A 80 -41.14 14.38 3.94
C GLU A 80 -41.45 15.00 5.31
N LEU A 81 -42.18 14.28 6.16
CA LEU A 81 -42.37 14.66 7.57
C LEU A 81 -41.04 14.70 8.33
N PHE A 82 -40.13 13.77 8.02
CA PHE A 82 -38.81 13.69 8.63
C PHE A 82 -37.75 14.58 7.96
N LYS A 83 -37.92 15.01 6.70
CA LYS A 83 -37.05 16.03 6.05
C LYS A 83 -37.07 17.38 6.77
N LEU A 84 -38.19 17.73 7.41
CA LEU A 84 -38.28 18.91 8.28
C LEU A 84 -37.44 18.79 9.55
N TYR A 85 -37.04 17.57 9.93
CA TYR A 85 -36.21 17.25 11.09
C TYR A 85 -34.91 16.53 10.72
N GLU A 86 -34.51 16.52 9.44
CA GLU A 86 -33.20 15.99 9.05
C GLU A 86 -32.15 16.77 9.85
N ARG A 87 -31.65 16.16 10.92
CA ARG A 87 -30.22 16.16 11.18
C ARG A 87 -29.61 15.54 9.94
N VAL A 88 -29.52 16.36 8.89
CA VAL A 88 -28.54 16.18 7.83
C VAL A 88 -27.29 15.83 8.61
N GLU A 89 -26.76 14.61 8.45
CA GLU A 89 -25.42 14.31 8.93
C GLU A 89 -24.57 15.48 8.45
N GLU A 90 -24.14 16.34 9.38
CA GLU A 90 -23.53 17.60 9.00
C GLU A 90 -22.41 17.26 8.03
N PHE A 91 -22.49 17.82 6.83
CA PHE A 91 -21.51 17.55 5.80
C PHE A 91 -20.15 17.90 6.36
N ASN A 92 -19.39 16.88 6.75
CA ASN A 92 -18.18 17.08 7.51
C ASN A 92 -17.13 17.62 6.55
N LEU A 93 -16.99 18.95 6.53
CA LEU A 93 -16.06 19.66 5.66
C LEU A 93 -14.64 19.16 5.83
N VAL A 94 -14.26 18.71 7.02
CA VAL A 94 -12.94 18.13 7.30
C VAL A 94 -12.78 16.79 6.58
N LYS A 95 -13.73 15.86 6.75
CA LYS A 95 -13.69 14.55 6.05
C LYS A 95 -13.76 14.70 4.53
N ASN A 96 -14.54 15.64 4.02
CA ASN A 96 -14.58 15.92 2.59
C ASN A 96 -13.27 16.53 2.08
N LYS A 97 -12.60 17.37 2.89
CA LYS A 97 -11.28 17.90 2.54
C LYS A 97 -10.24 16.77 2.53
N GLU A 98 -10.24 15.90 3.54
CA GLU A 98 -9.38 14.71 3.59
C GLU A 98 -9.61 13.80 2.38
N LEU A 99 -10.87 13.57 2.00
CA LEU A 99 -11.22 12.77 0.82
C LEU A 99 -10.67 13.42 -0.47
N ARG A 100 -10.77 14.75 -0.61
CA ARG A 100 -10.23 15.47 -1.77
C ARG A 100 -8.72 15.42 -1.82
N GLU A 101 -8.05 15.60 -0.69
CA GLU A 101 -6.58 15.51 -0.60
C GLU A 101 -6.10 14.09 -0.94
N LEU A 102 -6.80 13.06 -0.44
CA LEU A 102 -6.51 11.67 -0.76
C LEU A 102 -6.70 11.36 -2.24
N LEU A 103 -7.83 11.81 -2.83
CA LEU A 103 -8.10 11.66 -4.26
C LEU A 103 -7.02 12.33 -5.12
N GLN A 104 -6.60 13.54 -4.75
CA GLN A 104 -5.56 14.26 -5.48
C GLN A 104 -4.20 13.56 -5.38
N THR A 105 -3.89 12.98 -4.22
CA THR A 105 -2.66 12.20 -4.01
C THR A 105 -2.67 10.94 -4.89
N TYR A 106 -3.79 10.22 -4.88
CA TYR A 106 -3.99 9.04 -5.71
C TYR A 106 -3.89 9.35 -7.21
N GLU A 107 -4.46 10.47 -7.67
CA GLU A 107 -4.34 10.91 -9.06
C GLU A 107 -2.89 11.23 -9.46
N ASN A 108 -2.13 11.85 -8.56
CA ASN A 108 -0.72 12.15 -8.79
C ASN A 108 0.11 10.87 -8.88
N GLU A 109 -0.09 9.92 -7.95
CA GLU A 109 0.57 8.62 -7.99
C GLU A 109 0.25 7.83 -9.26
N ILE A 110 -1.00 7.87 -9.73
CA ILE A 110 -1.38 7.25 -11.02
C ILE A 110 -0.64 7.91 -12.19
N LYS A 111 -0.54 9.23 -12.21
CA LYS A 111 0.21 9.95 -13.25
C LYS A 111 1.68 9.55 -13.23
N GLU A 112 2.30 9.52 -12.06
CA GLU A 112 3.69 9.10 -11.89
C GLU A 112 3.93 7.65 -12.30
N LEU A 113 3.06 6.72 -11.90
CA LEU A 113 3.15 5.32 -12.33
C LEU A 113 2.98 5.18 -13.84
N THR A 114 2.11 5.99 -14.45
CA THR A 114 1.87 5.97 -15.89
C THR A 114 3.08 6.52 -16.66
N THR A 115 3.66 7.64 -16.20
CA THR A 115 4.88 8.19 -16.80
C THR A 115 6.06 7.25 -16.61
N LEU A 116 6.22 6.65 -15.43
CA LEU A 116 7.27 5.69 -15.14
C LEU A 116 7.12 4.43 -16.03
N ARG A 117 5.92 3.86 -16.15
CA ARG A 117 5.67 2.71 -17.05
C ARG A 117 5.97 3.03 -18.51
N LYS A 118 5.73 4.27 -18.95
CA LYS A 118 5.98 4.69 -20.34
C LYS A 118 7.46 5.00 -20.61
N ASN A 119 8.14 5.66 -19.66
CA ASN A 119 9.47 6.21 -19.89
C ASN A 119 10.58 5.26 -19.44
N LEU A 120 10.39 4.56 -18.32
CA LEU A 120 11.43 3.71 -17.73
C LEU A 120 11.93 2.61 -18.67
N PRO A 121 11.09 1.90 -19.46
CA PRO A 121 11.59 0.90 -20.41
C PRO A 121 12.44 1.51 -21.52
N ASN A 122 12.07 2.71 -21.99
CA ASN A 122 12.83 3.42 -23.03
C ASN A 122 14.16 3.93 -22.49
N GLU A 123 14.17 4.52 -21.30
CA GLU A 123 15.40 4.97 -20.63
C GLU A 123 16.34 3.81 -20.34
N ALA A 124 15.83 2.68 -19.85
CA ALA A 124 16.61 1.47 -19.64
C ALA A 124 17.22 0.97 -20.96
N ARG A 125 16.41 0.90 -22.03
CA ARG A 125 16.90 0.48 -23.36
C ARG A 125 18.00 1.38 -23.89
N VAL A 126 17.86 2.70 -23.73
CA VAL A 126 18.90 3.66 -24.17
C VAL A 126 20.18 3.48 -23.36
N LYS A 127 20.09 3.34 -22.04
CA LYS A 127 21.27 3.11 -21.18
C LYS A 127 21.98 1.81 -21.52
N TYR A 128 21.25 0.71 -21.68
CA TYR A 128 21.84 -0.57 -22.07
C TYR A 128 22.46 -0.52 -23.47
N LYS A 129 21.82 0.18 -24.41
CA LYS A 129 22.38 0.36 -25.75
C LYS A 129 23.69 1.15 -25.70
N HIS A 130 23.74 2.27 -24.98
CA HIS A 130 24.98 3.03 -24.82
C HIS A 130 26.08 2.20 -24.17
N MET A 131 25.77 1.46 -23.10
CA MET A 131 26.76 0.60 -22.46
C MET A 131 27.29 -0.48 -23.41
N ASN A 132 26.42 -1.07 -24.24
CA ASN A 132 26.83 -2.04 -25.24
C ASN A 132 27.68 -1.41 -26.35
N ASP A 133 27.30 -0.23 -26.84
CA ASP A 133 28.06 0.51 -27.86
C ASP A 133 29.47 0.88 -27.33
N ASP A 134 29.57 1.26 -26.05
CA ASP A 134 30.86 1.56 -25.39
C ASP A 134 31.74 0.31 -25.24
N ILE A 135 31.15 -0.84 -24.87
CA ILE A 135 31.88 -2.12 -24.80
C ILE A 135 32.35 -2.54 -26.18
N MET A 136 31.48 -2.49 -27.19
CA MET A 136 31.84 -2.84 -28.57
C MET A 136 32.92 -1.92 -29.12
N LYS A 137 32.92 -0.65 -28.74
CA LYS A 137 33.99 0.28 -29.09
C LYS A 137 35.33 -0.17 -28.48
N LYS A 138 35.37 -0.49 -27.19
CA LYS A 138 36.59 -0.97 -26.53
C LYS A 138 37.12 -2.25 -27.15
N ILE A 139 36.25 -3.22 -27.41
CA ILE A 139 36.64 -4.49 -28.06
C ILE A 139 37.20 -4.23 -29.46
N ASN A 140 36.58 -3.33 -30.24
CA ASN A 140 37.09 -2.97 -31.57
C ASN A 140 38.40 -2.17 -31.51
N ASP A 141 38.64 -1.42 -30.45
CA ASP A 141 39.90 -0.70 -30.26
C ASP A 141 41.01 -1.70 -29.85
N GLU A 142 40.74 -2.64 -28.94
CA GLU A 142 41.66 -3.75 -28.58
C GLU A 142 41.96 -4.67 -29.77
N LEU A 143 40.96 -5.05 -30.58
CA LEU A 143 41.18 -5.87 -31.77
C LEU A 143 42.09 -5.17 -32.80
N LYS A 144 41.98 -3.84 -32.95
CA LYS A 144 42.87 -3.09 -33.84
C LYS A 144 44.29 -2.99 -33.31
N GLU A 145 44.47 -2.95 -32.00
CA GLU A 145 45.79 -3.00 -31.38
C GLU A 145 46.45 -4.36 -31.62
N ILE A 146 45.69 -5.46 -31.47
CA ILE A 146 46.17 -6.82 -31.79
C ILE A 146 46.50 -6.96 -33.28
N ASP A 147 45.60 -6.54 -34.18
CA ASP A 147 45.84 -6.59 -35.64
C ASP A 147 47.07 -5.74 -36.05
N GLN A 148 47.38 -4.67 -35.32
CA GLN A 148 48.59 -3.85 -35.55
C GLN A 148 49.85 -4.47 -34.97
N GLU A 149 49.77 -5.15 -33.83
CA GLU A 149 50.88 -5.92 -33.25
C GLU A 149 51.23 -7.14 -34.10
N ASP A 150 50.25 -7.79 -34.73
CA ASP A 150 50.49 -8.91 -35.66
C ASP A 150 51.12 -8.43 -36.98
N ASP A 151 50.69 -7.28 -37.53
CA ASP A 151 51.30 -6.69 -38.75
C ASP A 151 52.72 -6.14 -38.50
N ASP A 152 53.03 -5.65 -37.28
CA ASP A 152 54.38 -5.17 -36.91
C ASP A 152 55.36 -6.34 -36.60
N ASN A 153 54.85 -7.55 -36.33
CA ASN A 153 55.66 -8.76 -36.09
C ASN A 153 55.87 -9.63 -37.36
N ASP A 154 55.14 -9.40 -38.45
CA ASP A 154 55.29 -10.20 -39.69
C ASP A 154 56.40 -9.66 -40.63
N ASP A 155 57.06 -8.54 -40.27
CA ASP A 155 58.14 -7.90 -41.05
C ASP A 155 59.55 -8.09 -40.45
N ASN A 156 59.70 -8.81 -39.33
CA ASN A 156 61.01 -9.19 -38.80
C ASN A 156 60.95 -10.58 -38.17
N ASP A 157 61.31 -11.62 -38.93
CA ASP A 157 61.94 -12.83 -38.36
C ASP A 157 62.55 -13.67 -39.50
N ASP A 158 63.73 -13.22 -39.97
CA ASP A 158 64.79 -14.11 -40.42
C ASP A 158 65.75 -14.29 -39.22
N ASP A 159 66.00 -15.56 -38.89
CA ASP A 159 67.10 -16.11 -38.08
C ASP A 159 67.03 -16.12 -36.54
N ASP A 160 66.90 -17.36 -36.03
CA ASP A 160 67.75 -18.04 -35.03
C ASP A 160 67.15 -18.43 -33.65
N ASP A 161 67.17 -19.76 -33.45
CA ASP A 161 67.00 -20.54 -32.22
C ASP A 161 67.83 -20.02 -31.02
N GLU A 162 67.20 -19.78 -29.84
CA GLU A 162 67.76 -20.27 -28.56
C GLU A 162 66.71 -20.27 -27.42
N PHE A 163 66.50 -21.45 -26.83
CA PHE A 163 65.67 -21.73 -25.65
C PHE A 163 65.92 -20.76 -24.46
N SER A 164 64.90 -20.01 -24.03
CA SER A 164 64.88 -19.31 -22.72
C SER A 164 63.58 -19.55 -21.92
N GLU A 165 63.05 -20.77 -21.96
CA GLU A 165 61.75 -21.16 -21.39
C GLU A 165 61.75 -21.37 -19.85
N ILE A 166 62.63 -20.69 -19.10
CA ILE A 166 62.79 -20.88 -17.64
C ILE A 166 62.34 -19.65 -16.82
N ASP A 167 62.41 -18.43 -17.36
CA ASP A 167 62.04 -17.21 -16.61
C ASP A 167 60.50 -17.00 -16.54
N ASP A 168 59.76 -17.43 -17.58
CA ASP A 168 58.31 -17.23 -17.63
C ASP A 168 57.55 -18.10 -16.61
N VAL A 169 58.02 -19.31 -16.34
CA VAL A 169 57.35 -20.24 -15.42
C VAL A 169 57.36 -19.73 -13.97
N GLU A 170 58.40 -18.99 -13.57
CA GLU A 170 58.52 -18.44 -12.22
C GLU A 170 57.60 -17.22 -12.01
N VAL A 171 57.42 -16.40 -13.05
CA VAL A 171 56.48 -15.26 -13.07
C VAL A 171 55.03 -15.76 -12.98
N TYR A 172 54.63 -16.74 -13.82
CA TYR A 172 53.27 -17.31 -13.77
C TYR A 172 52.98 -18.03 -12.43
N SER A 173 53.98 -18.68 -11.83
CA SER A 173 53.84 -19.30 -10.50
C SER A 173 53.63 -18.26 -9.39
N ASN A 174 54.29 -17.10 -9.48
CA ASN A 174 54.16 -16.04 -8.48
C ASN A 174 52.84 -15.29 -8.61
N GLU A 175 52.38 -15.00 -9.83
CA GLU A 175 51.06 -14.41 -10.07
C GLU A 175 49.93 -15.32 -9.58
N PHE A 176 50.02 -16.63 -9.82
CA PHE A 176 49.05 -17.59 -9.33
C PHE A 176 49.01 -17.69 -7.80
N LYS A 177 50.17 -17.56 -7.13
CA LYS A 177 50.25 -17.50 -5.66
C LYS A 177 49.60 -16.23 -5.12
N ASP A 178 49.89 -15.09 -5.71
CA ASP A 178 49.30 -13.80 -5.32
C ASP A 178 47.78 -13.80 -5.49
N GLU A 179 47.28 -14.39 -6.57
CA GLU A 179 45.85 -14.51 -6.81
C GLU A 179 45.17 -15.50 -5.86
N SER A 180 45.84 -16.60 -5.51
CA SER A 180 45.38 -17.55 -4.49
C SER A 180 45.35 -16.93 -3.08
N GLU A 181 46.33 -16.09 -2.73
CA GLU A 181 46.32 -15.32 -1.48
C GLU A 181 45.19 -14.30 -1.43
N ARG A 182 44.94 -13.58 -2.54
CA ARG A 182 43.79 -12.66 -2.65
C ARG A 182 42.47 -13.40 -2.49
N PHE A 183 42.32 -14.56 -3.14
CA PHE A 183 41.13 -15.39 -3.01
C PHE A 183 40.88 -15.84 -1.56
N ASN A 184 41.93 -16.28 -0.86
CA ASN A 184 41.82 -16.66 0.56
C ASN A 184 41.44 -15.48 1.46
N LYS A 185 42.00 -14.28 1.22
CA LYS A 185 41.60 -13.05 1.92
C LYS A 185 40.13 -12.70 1.69
N TYR A 186 39.64 -12.83 0.47
CA TYR A 186 38.22 -12.62 0.17
C TYR A 186 37.33 -13.65 0.87
N LYS A 187 37.73 -14.91 0.88
CA LYS A 187 37.00 -15.99 1.57
C LYS A 187 36.90 -15.73 3.08
N ASP A 188 37.99 -15.32 3.73
CA ASP A 188 37.98 -14.99 5.16
C ASP A 188 37.09 -13.78 5.46
N THR A 189 37.12 -12.76 4.59
CA THR A 189 36.26 -11.58 4.71
C THR A 189 34.78 -11.95 4.57
N ILE A 190 34.44 -12.86 3.64
CA ILE A 190 33.07 -13.38 3.48
C ILE A 190 32.65 -14.18 4.71
N MET A 191 33.52 -15.01 5.28
CA MET A 191 33.19 -15.75 6.51
C MET A 191 32.94 -14.82 7.69
N GLN A 192 33.77 -13.77 7.85
CA GLN A 192 33.62 -12.80 8.93
C GLN A 192 32.34 -11.95 8.77
N THR A 193 32.03 -11.51 7.55
CA THR A 193 30.79 -10.76 7.28
C THR A 193 29.55 -11.63 7.47
N ASN A 194 29.59 -12.91 7.10
CA ASN A 194 28.48 -13.84 7.33
C ASN A 194 28.25 -14.09 8.84
N LYS A 195 29.33 -14.23 9.63
CA LYS A 195 29.23 -14.33 11.09
C LYS A 195 28.60 -13.07 11.71
N ASN A 196 29.01 -11.89 11.25
CA ASN A 196 28.44 -10.62 11.70
C ASN A 196 26.96 -10.49 11.33
N LEU A 197 26.58 -10.91 10.11
CA LEU A 197 25.18 -10.90 9.65
C LEU A 197 24.30 -11.84 10.47
N THR A 198 24.84 -13.00 10.86
CA THR A 198 24.15 -13.96 11.73
C THR A 198 23.94 -13.38 13.14
N SER A 199 24.95 -12.69 13.69
CA SER A 199 24.83 -11.98 14.97
C SER A 199 23.79 -10.86 14.91
N LEU A 200 23.84 -10.05 13.84
CA LEU A 200 22.90 -8.94 13.65
C LEU A 200 21.46 -9.44 13.52
N LYS A 201 21.25 -10.57 12.83
CA LYS A 201 19.93 -11.22 12.74
C LYS A 201 19.43 -11.67 14.12
N ALA A 202 20.30 -12.22 14.96
CA ALA A 202 19.92 -12.60 16.32
C ALA A 202 19.53 -11.39 17.18
N ASP A 203 20.21 -10.25 17.00
CA ASP A 203 19.88 -9.03 17.73
C ASP A 203 18.61 -8.34 17.19
N MET A 204 18.33 -8.43 15.88
CA MET A 204 17.04 -8.00 15.33
C MET A 204 15.87 -8.78 15.91
N VAL A 205 15.99 -10.11 16.05
CA VAL A 205 14.93 -10.94 16.68
C VAL A 205 14.68 -10.51 18.12
N LYS A 206 15.73 -10.24 18.90
CA LYS A 206 15.57 -9.73 20.27
C LYS A 206 14.87 -8.37 20.30
N CYS A 207 15.21 -7.47 19.38
CA CYS A 207 14.55 -6.17 19.26
C CYS A 207 13.06 -6.30 18.90
N GLU A 208 12.71 -7.25 18.03
CA GLU A 208 11.32 -7.57 17.70
C GLU A 208 10.56 -8.11 18.92
N GLU A 209 11.14 -9.04 19.68
CA GLU A 209 10.57 -9.55 20.93
C GLU A 209 10.35 -8.42 21.96
N HIS A 210 11.32 -7.51 22.10
CA HIS A 210 11.20 -6.35 22.98
C HIS A 210 10.13 -5.37 22.52
N LEU A 211 9.97 -5.16 21.22
CA LEU A 211 8.89 -4.32 20.66
C LEU A 211 7.52 -4.95 20.91
N GLU A 212 7.37 -6.27 20.73
CA GLU A 212 6.12 -6.99 21.00
C GLU A 212 5.71 -6.89 22.48
N ILE A 213 6.68 -7.02 23.40
CA ILE A 213 6.44 -6.83 24.84
C ILE A 213 6.01 -5.38 25.14
N LEU A 214 6.67 -4.38 24.54
CA LEU A 214 6.32 -2.97 24.74
C LEU A 214 4.94 -2.65 24.17
N GLU A 215 4.55 -3.20 23.03
CA GLU A 215 3.20 -3.06 22.48
C GLU A 215 2.14 -3.70 23.38
N TYR A 216 2.44 -4.84 23.98
CA TYR A 216 1.53 -5.50 24.93
C TYR A 216 1.35 -4.69 26.22
N LEU A 217 2.43 -4.09 26.73
CA LEU A 217 2.38 -3.23 27.93
C LEU A 217 1.66 -1.89 27.68
N ASN A 218 1.75 -1.34 26.46
CA ASN A 218 1.10 -0.07 26.10
C ASN A 218 -0.39 -0.21 25.74
N LYS A 219 -0.89 -1.45 25.58
CA LYS A 219 -2.31 -1.76 25.34
C LYS A 219 -3.10 -2.03 26.62
N ARG A 220 -2.49 -1.92 27.80
CA ARG A 220 -3.09 -2.18 29.12
C ARG A 220 -3.20 -0.91 29.94
#